data_AF-A0A0K6IN30-F1
#
_entry.id   AF-A0A0K6IN30-F1
#
_cell.length_a   1.000
_cell.length_b   1.000
_cell.length_c   1.000
_cell.angle_alpha   90.00
_cell.angle_beta   90.00
_cell.angle_gamma   90.00
#
_symmetry.space_group_name_H-M   'P 1'
#
loop_
_entity.id
_entity.type
_entity.pdbx_description
1 polymer ?
#
loop_
_entity_poly.entity_id
_entity_poly.type
_entity_poly.pdbx_seq_one_letter_code
_entity_poly.pdbx_strand_id
1 'polypeptide(L)'
;MSILAETFGPLPTPQAQVSNELSGLAGIYQDGVNMMVWQRELDTETQQAVRAVLEAGDNFSLNQIVTPDNVTKSLERGLPNVPEREALIRDIALLVDAYCCLFDIDTAGLRLTQVNSAMCPRFHVDQVPCRLITTYQGPATQWLEEGSLNRQKLGRGSNGQPDRSSGLIKADATIQQISVGDVALLKGERWEGNEGRGIVHRSPAVAAGQYRLLLTLDMA
;
A
#
# COMPACT_ATOMS: atom_id res chain seq x y z
N MET A 1 1.06 -26.17 40.07
CA MET A 1 1.22 -25.49 38.77
C MET A 1 0.04 -24.53 38.61
N SER A 2 0.26 -23.25 38.89
CA SER A 2 -0.70 -22.19 38.58
C SER A 2 -0.28 -21.63 37.23
N ILE A 3 -1.11 -21.83 36.21
CA ILE A 3 -0.95 -21.17 34.93
C ILE A 3 -1.41 -19.73 35.19
N LEU A 4 -0.46 -18.80 35.23
CA LEU A 4 -0.76 -17.38 35.19
C LEU A 4 -1.48 -17.13 33.87
N ALA A 5 -2.78 -16.85 33.96
CA ALA A 5 -3.49 -16.23 32.85
C ALA A 5 -2.88 -14.84 32.72
N GLU A 6 -1.96 -14.66 31.77
CA GLU A 6 -1.58 -13.34 31.32
C GLU A 6 -2.86 -12.67 30.78
N THR A 7 -3.45 -11.81 31.60
CA THR A 7 -4.47 -10.88 31.13
C THR A 7 -3.75 -9.88 30.24
N PHE A 8 -3.64 -10.19 28.95
CA PHE A 8 -3.27 -9.22 27.95
C PHE A 8 -4.27 -8.06 28.06
N GLY A 9 -3.76 -6.86 28.34
CA GLY A 9 -4.57 -5.64 28.33
C GLY A 9 -5.27 -5.46 26.97
N PRO A 10 -6.25 -4.54 26.87
CA PRO A 10 -6.90 -4.28 25.59
C PRO A 10 -5.83 -3.94 24.53
N LEU A 11 -5.91 -4.59 23.37
CA LEU A 11 -5.00 -4.32 22.26
C LEU A 11 -5.07 -2.83 21.89
N PRO A 12 -3.93 -2.19 21.58
CA PRO A 12 -3.92 -0.80 21.19
C PRO A 12 -4.75 -0.56 19.93
N THR A 13 -5.40 0.59 19.86
CA THR A 13 -6.13 1.03 18.68
C THR A 13 -5.21 1.07 17.45
N PRO A 14 -5.60 0.50 16.30
CA PRO A 14 -4.89 0.65 15.03
C PRO A 14 -4.53 2.10 14.70
N GLN A 15 -3.28 2.33 14.34
CA GLN A 15 -2.70 3.64 14.06
C GLN A 15 -1.86 3.62 12.78
N ALA A 16 -1.72 4.79 12.18
CA ALA A 16 -0.73 5.05 11.15
C ALA A 16 0.43 5.85 11.77
N GLN A 17 1.66 5.50 11.41
CA GLN A 17 2.86 6.26 11.75
C GLN A 17 3.62 6.66 10.49
N VAL A 18 4.42 7.71 10.60
CA VAL A 18 5.20 8.29 9.50
C VAL A 18 6.67 8.39 9.89
N SER A 19 7.55 8.22 8.92
CA SER A 19 9.00 8.38 9.04
C SER A 19 9.56 9.02 7.78
N ASN A 20 10.63 9.80 7.90
CA ASN A 20 11.38 10.33 6.76
C ASN A 20 12.55 9.41 6.35
N GLU A 21 12.75 8.31 7.07
CA GLU A 21 13.80 7.32 6.82
C GLU A 21 13.21 5.97 6.43
N LEU A 22 13.86 5.29 5.48
CA LEU A 22 13.50 3.94 5.03
C LEU A 22 13.48 2.93 6.18
N SER A 23 14.45 3.02 7.10
CA SER A 23 14.55 2.21 8.32
C SER A 23 13.28 2.28 9.19
N GLY A 24 12.56 3.40 9.13
CA GLY A 24 11.31 3.59 9.84
C GLY A 24 10.21 2.60 9.44
N LEU A 25 10.27 1.98 8.26
CA LEU A 25 9.34 0.92 7.86
C LEU A 25 9.30 -0.25 8.85
N ALA A 26 10.40 -0.52 9.58
CA ALA A 26 10.44 -1.50 10.66
C ALA A 26 9.47 -1.20 11.81
N GLY A 27 9.01 0.05 11.95
CA GLY A 27 7.95 0.45 12.86
C GLY A 27 6.63 -0.31 12.64
N ILE A 28 6.44 -0.93 11.47
CA ILE A 28 5.29 -1.80 11.21
C ILE A 28 5.18 -2.94 12.24
N TYR A 29 6.28 -3.41 12.85
CA TYR A 29 6.21 -4.47 13.87
C TYR A 29 5.68 -4.02 15.22
N GLN A 30 5.60 -2.71 15.48
CA GLN A 30 5.09 -2.20 16.76
C GLN A 30 3.61 -2.54 16.93
N ASP A 31 3.24 -2.90 18.16
CA ASP A 31 1.84 -3.14 18.52
C ASP A 31 1.00 -1.89 18.30
N GLY A 32 -0.10 -2.04 17.56
CA GLY A 32 -1.01 -0.95 17.23
C GLY A 32 -0.61 -0.13 16.01
N VAL A 33 0.59 -0.31 15.45
CA VAL A 33 0.94 0.26 14.14
C VAL A 33 0.38 -0.66 13.05
N ASN A 34 -0.62 -0.16 12.34
CA ASN A 34 -1.31 -0.88 11.27
C ASN A 34 -0.99 -0.29 9.89
N MET A 35 -0.40 0.90 9.88
CA MET A 35 0.17 1.51 8.70
C MET A 35 1.48 2.21 9.06
N MET A 36 2.54 1.93 8.33
CA MET A 36 3.82 2.64 8.46
C MET A 36 4.16 3.29 7.13
N VAL A 37 4.40 4.60 7.13
CA VAL A 37 4.66 5.38 5.92
C VAL A 37 6.08 5.93 5.96
N TRP A 38 6.89 5.54 4.98
CA TRP A 38 8.11 6.24 4.66
C TRP A 38 7.80 7.37 3.67
N GLN A 39 7.90 8.61 4.16
CA GLN A 39 7.76 9.82 3.38
C GLN A 39 9.06 10.10 2.63
N ARG A 40 8.96 10.30 1.33
CA ARG A 40 10.11 10.54 0.46
C ARG A 40 9.72 11.33 -0.77
N GLU A 41 10.70 11.97 -1.37
CA GLU A 41 10.57 12.59 -2.68
C GLU A 41 11.19 11.68 -3.75
N LEU A 42 10.48 11.50 -4.86
CA LEU A 42 11.04 10.81 -6.02
C LEU A 42 12.03 11.73 -6.73
N ASP A 43 13.18 11.20 -7.12
CA ASP A 43 14.14 11.95 -7.92
C ASP A 43 13.59 12.26 -9.33
N THR A 44 14.23 13.20 -10.01
CA THR A 44 13.77 13.69 -11.32
C THR A 44 13.81 12.60 -12.40
N GLU A 45 14.80 11.71 -12.41
CA GLU A 45 14.91 10.63 -13.40
C GLU A 45 13.75 9.64 -13.21
N THR A 46 13.47 9.25 -11.96
CA THR A 46 12.34 8.37 -11.63
C THR A 46 11.00 9.02 -12.04
N GLN A 47 10.80 10.31 -11.77
CA GLN A 47 9.59 11.01 -12.20
C GLN A 47 9.45 11.05 -13.74
N GLN A 48 10.54 11.26 -14.47
CA GLN A 48 10.54 11.25 -15.95
C GLN A 48 10.24 9.86 -16.50
N ALA A 49 10.85 8.82 -15.95
CA ALA A 49 10.61 7.44 -16.31
C ALA A 49 9.14 7.05 -16.12
N VAL A 50 8.56 7.39 -14.96
CA VAL A 50 7.14 7.13 -14.65
C VAL A 50 6.22 7.80 -15.66
N ARG A 51 6.49 9.06 -16.01
CA ARG A 51 5.69 9.79 -17.00
C ARG A 51 5.78 9.13 -18.37
N ALA A 52 6.99 8.76 -18.79
CA ALA A 52 7.20 8.09 -20.07
C ALA A 52 6.57 6.69 -20.13
N VAL A 53 6.60 5.92 -19.04
CA VAL A 53 5.89 4.62 -18.93
C VAL A 53 4.38 4.81 -19.10
N LEU A 54 3.80 5.84 -18.49
CA LEU A 54 2.37 6.13 -18.59
C LEU A 54 1.95 6.62 -19.98
N GLU A 55 2.85 7.28 -20.72
CA GLU A 55 2.62 7.76 -22.09
C GLU A 55 2.86 6.68 -23.16
N ALA A 56 3.67 5.65 -22.86
CA ALA A 56 4.07 4.63 -23.82
C ALA A 56 2.95 3.68 -24.27
N GLY A 57 1.82 3.63 -23.56
CA GLY A 57 0.65 2.86 -23.99
C GLY A 57 -0.47 2.83 -22.96
N ASP A 58 -1.62 2.32 -23.40
CA ASP A 58 -2.78 2.10 -22.55
C ASP A 58 -2.73 0.71 -21.88
N ASN A 59 -3.10 0.66 -20.60
CA ASN A 59 -3.29 -0.57 -19.81
C ASN A 59 -2.01 -1.35 -19.49
N PHE A 60 -0.89 -0.67 -19.26
CA PHE A 60 0.33 -1.33 -18.77
C PHE A 60 0.08 -2.03 -17.43
N SER A 61 0.42 -3.32 -17.35
CA SER A 61 0.36 -4.09 -16.10
C SER A 61 1.41 -5.18 -16.09
N LEU A 62 2.21 -5.21 -15.04
CA LEU A 62 3.23 -6.21 -14.76
C LEU A 62 2.89 -6.88 -13.43
N ASN A 63 2.75 -8.19 -13.43
CA ASN A 63 2.44 -8.99 -12.23
C ASN A 63 3.33 -10.24 -12.22
N GLN A 64 4.28 -10.29 -11.29
CA GLN A 64 5.36 -11.28 -11.28
C GLN A 64 5.78 -11.60 -9.85
N ILE A 65 6.25 -12.83 -9.60
CA ILE A 65 7.01 -13.15 -8.39
C ILE A 65 8.48 -12.85 -8.70
N VAL A 66 9.11 -12.04 -7.87
CA VAL A 66 10.50 -11.60 -8.02
C VAL A 66 11.30 -11.85 -6.74
N THR A 67 12.61 -11.90 -6.88
CA THR A 67 13.58 -11.89 -5.77
C THR A 67 14.41 -10.60 -5.85
N PRO A 68 15.09 -10.19 -4.76
CA PRO A 68 16.05 -9.09 -4.81
C PRO A 68 17.10 -9.24 -5.92
N ASP A 69 17.53 -10.47 -6.20
CA ASP A 69 18.53 -10.76 -7.24
C ASP A 69 18.00 -10.68 -8.68
N ASN A 70 16.71 -10.96 -8.91
CA ASN A 70 16.15 -11.09 -10.25
C ASN A 70 15.29 -9.89 -10.68
N VAL A 71 14.86 -9.05 -9.75
CA VAL A 71 13.87 -7.99 -9.98
C VAL A 71 14.30 -7.04 -11.09
N THR A 72 15.56 -6.61 -11.12
CA THR A 72 16.09 -5.72 -12.17
C THR A 72 15.88 -6.32 -13.56
N LYS A 73 16.35 -7.56 -13.78
CA LYS A 73 16.19 -8.27 -15.07
C LYS A 73 14.73 -8.56 -15.41
N SER A 74 13.88 -8.74 -14.40
CA SER A 74 12.44 -8.93 -14.61
C SER A 74 11.79 -7.66 -15.11
N LEU A 75 12.11 -6.52 -14.49
CA LEU A 75 11.62 -5.20 -14.87
C LEU A 75 12.17 -4.73 -16.22
N GLU A 76 13.44 -4.95 -16.53
CA GLU A 76 14.03 -4.64 -17.84
C GLU A 76 13.28 -5.29 -19.01
N ARG A 77 12.76 -6.51 -18.79
CA ARG A 77 11.97 -7.26 -19.78
C ARG A 77 10.50 -6.85 -19.79
N GLY A 78 9.97 -6.45 -18.63
CA GLY A 78 8.55 -6.14 -18.45
C GLY A 78 8.19 -4.69 -18.76
N LEU A 79 9.08 -3.74 -18.50
CA LEU A 79 8.84 -2.31 -18.69
C LEU A 79 9.01 -1.90 -20.17
N PRO A 80 8.22 -0.91 -20.63
CA PRO A 80 8.47 -0.23 -21.88
C PRO A 80 9.90 0.30 -21.96
N ASN A 81 10.50 0.28 -23.16
CA ASN A 81 11.81 0.87 -23.39
C ASN A 81 11.69 2.40 -23.55
N VAL A 82 11.69 3.12 -22.42
CA VAL A 82 11.52 4.57 -22.34
C VAL A 82 12.74 5.26 -21.71
N PRO A 83 12.94 6.57 -21.92
CA PRO A 83 13.99 7.34 -21.25
C PRO A 83 13.93 7.17 -19.72
N GLU A 84 15.11 7.17 -19.09
CA GLU A 84 15.28 7.07 -17.63
C GLU A 84 14.69 5.85 -16.94
N ARG A 85 14.22 4.82 -17.68
CA ARG A 85 13.58 3.63 -17.09
C ARG A 85 14.43 2.96 -16.00
N GLU A 86 15.75 3.06 -16.10
CA GLU A 86 16.69 2.48 -15.14
C GLU A 86 16.55 3.11 -13.74
N ALA A 87 16.16 4.39 -13.63
CA ALA A 87 15.88 5.02 -12.35
C ALA A 87 14.67 4.39 -11.65
N LEU A 88 13.57 4.20 -12.38
CA LEU A 88 12.39 3.49 -11.88
C LEU A 88 12.71 2.03 -11.53
N ILE A 89 13.54 1.35 -12.32
CA ILE A 89 13.98 -0.03 -12.04
C ILE A 89 14.78 -0.09 -10.72
N ARG A 90 15.75 0.82 -10.54
CA ARG A 90 16.53 0.91 -9.29
C ARG A 90 15.64 1.18 -8.08
N ASP A 91 14.67 2.07 -8.23
CA ASP A 91 13.74 2.39 -7.15
C ASP A 91 12.89 1.20 -6.74
N ILE A 92 12.26 0.52 -7.71
CA ILE A 92 11.47 -0.68 -7.44
C ILE A 92 12.33 -1.81 -6.85
N ALA A 93 13.57 -1.98 -7.35
CA ALA A 93 14.51 -2.97 -6.82
C ALA A 93 14.84 -2.71 -5.35
N LEU A 94 15.08 -1.45 -4.95
CA LEU A 94 15.26 -1.06 -3.55
C LEU A 94 14.03 -1.41 -2.71
N LEU A 95 12.82 -1.17 -3.20
CA LEU A 95 11.60 -1.50 -2.47
C LEU A 95 11.39 -3.01 -2.32
N VAL A 96 11.74 -3.80 -3.33
CA VAL A 96 11.71 -5.27 -3.25
C VAL A 96 12.73 -5.79 -2.25
N ASP A 97 13.97 -5.30 -2.30
CA ASP A 97 15.03 -5.65 -1.35
C ASP A 97 14.63 -5.31 0.10
N ALA A 98 14.18 -4.08 0.33
CA ALA A 98 13.73 -3.64 1.65
C ALA A 98 12.53 -4.46 2.16
N TYR A 99 11.56 -4.78 1.31
CA TYR A 99 10.40 -5.58 1.68
C TYR A 99 10.79 -7.02 2.03
N CYS A 100 11.63 -7.66 1.20
CA CYS A 100 12.12 -9.01 1.44
C CYS A 100 12.94 -9.09 2.73
N CYS A 101 13.87 -8.14 2.92
CA CYS A 101 14.69 -8.04 4.13
C CYS A 101 13.84 -7.78 5.38
N LEU A 102 12.84 -6.90 5.29
CA LEU A 102 12.00 -6.54 6.44
C LEU A 102 11.17 -7.72 6.95
N PHE A 103 10.67 -8.55 6.04
CA PHE A 103 9.78 -9.67 6.35
C PHE A 103 10.48 -11.03 6.41
N ASP A 104 11.79 -11.07 6.20
CA ASP A 104 12.59 -12.30 6.17
C ASP A 104 12.04 -13.33 5.17
N ILE A 105 11.82 -12.88 3.92
CA ILE A 105 11.31 -13.68 2.81
C ILE A 105 12.22 -13.57 1.59
N ASP A 106 12.30 -14.63 0.79
CA ASP A 106 13.14 -14.66 -0.42
C ASP A 106 12.47 -14.02 -1.65
N THR A 107 11.14 -13.96 -1.64
CA THR A 107 10.31 -13.57 -2.79
C THR A 107 9.27 -12.52 -2.43
N ALA A 108 8.99 -11.64 -3.39
CA ALA A 108 7.88 -10.70 -3.34
C ALA A 108 6.97 -10.87 -4.56
N GLY A 109 5.66 -10.89 -4.33
CA GLY A 109 4.65 -10.73 -5.37
C GLY A 109 4.60 -9.27 -5.79
N LEU A 110 5.24 -8.94 -6.90
CA LEU A 110 5.31 -7.59 -7.46
C LEU A 110 4.17 -7.35 -8.44
N ARG A 111 3.43 -6.26 -8.23
CA ARG A 111 2.50 -5.74 -9.21
C ARG A 111 2.77 -4.26 -9.47
N LEU A 112 3.15 -3.93 -10.69
CA LEU A 112 3.27 -2.56 -11.19
C LEU A 112 2.23 -2.35 -12.27
N THR A 113 1.30 -1.41 -12.09
CA THR A 113 0.17 -1.28 -13.00
C THR A 113 -0.22 0.17 -13.21
N GLN A 114 -0.50 0.49 -14.47
CA GLN A 114 -1.21 1.69 -14.87
C GLN A 114 -2.69 1.50 -14.56
N VAL A 115 -3.32 2.55 -14.06
CA VAL A 115 -4.68 2.55 -13.54
C VAL A 115 -5.39 3.78 -14.08
N ASN A 116 -6.45 3.56 -14.85
CA ASN A 116 -7.31 4.61 -15.41
C ASN A 116 -8.69 4.69 -14.73
N SER A 117 -8.96 3.79 -13.76
CA SER A 117 -10.17 3.75 -12.96
C SER A 117 -9.87 3.17 -11.58
N ALA A 118 -10.61 3.58 -10.54
CA ALA A 118 -10.36 3.08 -9.20
C ALA A 118 -10.59 1.55 -9.11
N MET A 119 -9.55 0.77 -8.80
CA MET A 119 -9.67 -0.68 -8.65
C MET A 119 -10.49 -1.08 -7.42
N CYS A 120 -10.25 -0.39 -6.31
CA CYS A 120 -10.94 -0.62 -5.03
C CYS A 120 -11.51 0.72 -4.52
N PRO A 121 -12.61 1.22 -5.11
CA PRO A 121 -13.15 2.55 -4.82
C PRO A 121 -13.82 2.64 -3.44
N ARG A 122 -14.13 1.50 -2.82
CA ARG A 122 -14.71 1.42 -1.47
C ARG A 122 -13.63 1.18 -0.43
N PHE A 123 -13.82 1.76 0.75
CA PHE A 123 -13.01 1.44 1.90
C PHE A 123 -13.11 -0.03 2.27
N HIS A 124 -11.96 -0.67 2.41
CA HIS A 124 -11.82 -2.08 2.71
C HIS A 124 -10.56 -2.32 3.55
N VAL A 125 -10.42 -3.57 3.99
CA VAL A 125 -9.22 -4.10 4.60
C VAL A 125 -8.69 -5.21 3.71
N ASP A 126 -7.38 -5.33 3.61
CA ASP A 126 -6.76 -6.39 2.82
C ASP A 126 -6.76 -7.72 3.58
N GLN A 127 -6.86 -8.82 2.82
CA GLN A 127 -6.77 -10.20 3.31
C GLN A 127 -5.38 -10.78 3.04
N VAL A 128 -4.34 -10.00 3.36
CA VAL A 128 -2.92 -10.38 3.30
C VAL A 128 -2.25 -10.03 4.64
N PRO A 129 -1.06 -10.54 4.95
CA PRO A 129 -0.37 -10.18 6.18
C PRO A 129 0.03 -8.70 6.19
N CYS A 130 0.86 -8.29 5.24
CA CYS A 130 1.23 -6.90 5.04
C CYS A 130 1.45 -6.60 3.56
N ARG A 131 0.94 -5.48 3.07
CA ARG A 131 1.15 -5.00 1.71
C ARG A 131 2.01 -3.75 1.72
N LEU A 132 3.04 -3.71 0.87
CA LEU A 132 3.67 -2.45 0.50
C LEU A 132 2.88 -1.82 -0.65
N ILE A 133 2.64 -0.52 -0.58
CA ILE A 133 2.01 0.26 -1.65
C ILE A 133 2.75 1.58 -1.85
N THR A 134 3.01 1.93 -3.11
CA THR A 134 3.49 3.26 -3.49
C THR A 134 2.83 3.71 -4.78
N THR A 135 2.49 5.00 -4.85
CA THR A 135 1.92 5.61 -6.04
C THR A 135 2.97 6.53 -6.66
N TYR A 136 3.46 6.17 -7.84
CA TYR A 136 4.50 6.93 -8.53
C TYR A 136 3.97 8.18 -9.23
N GLN A 137 2.72 8.13 -9.69
CA GLN A 137 2.02 9.28 -10.26
C GLN A 137 0.51 9.07 -10.15
N GLY A 138 -0.25 10.16 -10.02
CA GLY A 138 -1.71 10.15 -9.89
C GLY A 138 -2.20 10.12 -8.43
N PRO A 139 -3.52 10.06 -8.20
CA PRO A 139 -4.11 10.06 -6.86
C PRO A 139 -3.64 8.86 -6.02
N ALA A 140 -3.04 9.14 -4.86
CA ALA A 140 -2.46 8.12 -3.99
C ALA A 140 -3.46 7.58 -2.95
N THR A 141 -3.11 6.47 -2.31
CA THR A 141 -4.00 5.71 -1.42
C THR A 141 -4.62 6.57 -0.32
N GLN A 142 -5.94 6.41 -0.11
CA GLN A 142 -6.68 7.04 0.96
C GLN A 142 -6.95 6.05 2.09
N TRP A 143 -6.99 6.53 3.32
CA TRP A 143 -7.24 5.71 4.51
C TRP A 143 -8.07 6.46 5.56
N LEU A 144 -8.59 5.71 6.53
CA LEU A 144 -9.37 6.25 7.65
C LEU A 144 -8.67 5.93 8.96
N GLU A 145 -8.56 6.93 9.83
CA GLU A 145 -8.20 6.71 11.22
C GLU A 145 -9.25 5.85 11.92
N GLU A 146 -8.80 4.99 12.82
CA GLU A 146 -9.69 4.05 13.52
C GLU A 146 -10.82 4.77 14.28
N GLY A 147 -10.49 5.92 14.90
CA GLY A 147 -11.45 6.77 15.59
C GLY A 147 -12.48 7.42 14.66
N SER A 148 -12.23 7.47 13.35
CA SER A 148 -13.04 8.15 12.34
C SER A 148 -14.03 7.22 11.62
N LEU A 149 -14.01 5.92 11.91
CA LEU A 149 -14.82 4.93 11.21
C LEU A 149 -15.70 4.08 12.15
N ASN A 150 -16.71 3.43 11.57
CA ASN A 150 -17.51 2.40 12.21
C ASN A 150 -17.27 1.06 11.50
N ARG A 151 -16.44 0.18 12.10
CA ARG A 151 -16.06 -1.12 11.50
C ARG A 151 -17.24 -2.02 11.20
N GLN A 152 -18.34 -1.91 11.97
CA GLN A 152 -19.55 -2.70 11.74
C GLN A 152 -20.22 -2.39 10.39
N LYS A 153 -19.82 -1.29 9.73
CA LYS A 153 -20.31 -0.88 8.41
C LYS A 153 -19.36 -1.23 7.26
N LEU A 154 -18.21 -1.87 7.54
CA LEU A 154 -17.31 -2.35 6.49
C LEU A 154 -17.92 -3.52 5.71
N GLY A 155 -17.62 -3.60 4.41
CA GLY A 155 -18.01 -4.71 3.55
C GLY A 155 -19.52 -4.97 3.57
N ARG A 156 -19.92 -6.17 4.00
CA ARG A 156 -21.35 -6.55 4.11
C ARG A 156 -22.13 -5.69 5.11
N GLY A 157 -21.45 -5.13 6.11
CA GLY A 157 -22.06 -4.26 7.11
C GLY A 157 -22.63 -2.95 6.56
N SER A 158 -22.23 -2.55 5.34
CA SER A 158 -22.77 -1.37 4.67
C SER A 158 -24.17 -1.58 4.10
N ASN A 159 -24.69 -2.82 4.08
CA ASN A 159 -25.95 -3.19 3.43
C ASN A 159 -26.04 -2.73 1.96
N GLY A 160 -24.90 -2.74 1.26
CA GLY A 160 -24.81 -2.32 -0.14
C GLY A 160 -24.80 -0.81 -0.36
N GLN A 161 -24.89 0.00 0.69
CA GLN A 161 -24.82 1.45 0.60
C GLN A 161 -23.38 1.92 0.29
N PRO A 162 -23.22 3.06 -0.42
CA PRO A 162 -21.89 3.65 -0.65
C PRO A 162 -21.31 4.20 0.66
N ASP A 163 -19.97 4.27 0.74
CA ASP A 163 -19.24 4.68 1.96
C ASP A 163 -19.80 5.96 2.59
N ARG A 164 -20.10 6.97 1.75
CA ARG A 164 -20.63 8.29 2.15
C ARG A 164 -21.98 8.26 2.88
N SER A 165 -22.77 7.19 2.74
CA SER A 165 -24.11 7.10 3.33
C SER A 165 -24.32 5.84 4.17
N SER A 166 -23.39 4.88 4.11
CA SER A 166 -23.44 3.62 4.87
C SER A 166 -23.33 3.78 6.39
N GLY A 167 -22.88 4.95 6.85
CA GLY A 167 -22.47 5.19 8.24
C GLY A 167 -21.08 4.63 8.59
N LEU A 168 -20.31 4.17 7.59
CA LEU A 168 -18.92 3.74 7.75
C LEU A 168 -18.02 4.90 8.20
N ILE A 169 -18.16 6.04 7.55
CA ILE A 169 -17.38 7.25 7.83
C ILE A 169 -18.20 8.10 8.80
N LYS A 170 -17.64 8.49 9.94
CA LYS A 170 -18.31 9.39 10.89
C LYS A 170 -18.51 10.78 10.25
N ALA A 171 -19.55 11.51 10.65
CA ALA A 171 -19.97 12.73 9.94
C ALA A 171 -18.90 13.84 9.87
N ASP A 172 -18.01 13.85 10.85
CA ASP A 172 -16.93 14.79 11.13
C ASP A 172 -15.54 14.18 10.89
N ALA A 173 -15.49 12.98 10.31
CA ALA A 173 -14.23 12.33 9.97
C ALA A 173 -13.54 12.97 8.77
N THR A 174 -12.21 13.02 8.83
CA THR A 174 -11.36 13.38 7.69
C THR A 174 -10.85 12.11 7.02
N ILE A 175 -10.91 12.08 5.68
CA ILE A 175 -10.26 11.04 4.89
C ILE A 175 -8.81 11.44 4.71
N GLN A 176 -7.90 10.60 5.19
CA GLN A 176 -6.47 10.80 5.06
C GLN A 176 -5.98 10.30 3.70
N GLN A 177 -4.88 10.86 3.20
CA GLN A 177 -4.27 10.45 1.94
C GLN A 177 -2.75 10.55 2.04
N ILE A 178 -2.03 9.52 1.59
CA ILE A 178 -0.57 9.58 1.45
C ILE A 178 -0.18 10.40 0.21
N SER A 179 1.06 10.85 0.14
CA SER A 179 1.57 11.60 -1.00
C SER A 179 2.03 10.69 -2.14
N VAL A 180 2.20 11.26 -3.33
CA VAL A 180 2.90 10.58 -4.44
C VAL A 180 4.35 10.36 -4.03
N GLY A 181 4.89 9.18 -4.33
CA GLY A 181 6.25 8.79 -3.95
C GLY A 181 6.35 8.13 -2.57
N ASP A 182 5.47 8.45 -1.62
CA ASP A 182 5.43 7.80 -0.30
C ASP A 182 5.32 6.27 -0.45
N VAL A 183 5.98 5.57 0.46
CA VAL A 183 5.95 4.11 0.56
C VAL A 183 5.22 3.75 1.84
N ALA A 184 4.08 3.07 1.72
CA ALA A 184 3.30 2.65 2.88
C ALA A 184 3.26 1.13 3.01
N LEU A 185 3.49 0.63 4.21
CA LEU A 185 3.19 -0.74 4.63
C LEU A 185 1.85 -0.77 5.33
N LEU A 186 0.96 -1.65 4.89
CA LEU A 186 -0.42 -1.76 5.35
C LEU A 186 -0.62 -3.16 5.95
N LYS A 187 -0.88 -3.26 7.26
CA LYS A 187 -1.27 -4.54 7.87
C LYS A 187 -2.69 -4.89 7.42
N GLY A 188 -2.83 -6.06 6.79
CA GLY A 188 -4.13 -6.66 6.53
C GLY A 188 -4.58 -7.54 7.69
N GLU A 189 -5.71 -8.22 7.51
CA GLU A 189 -6.29 -9.06 8.57
C GLU A 189 -5.58 -10.41 8.76
N ARG A 190 -4.67 -10.79 7.85
CA ARG A 190 -3.87 -12.02 8.00
C ARG A 190 -2.54 -11.80 8.72
N TRP A 191 -2.28 -10.60 9.21
CA TRP A 191 -1.18 -10.38 10.14
C TRP A 191 -1.51 -11.05 11.46
N GLU A 192 -0.56 -11.78 12.05
CA GLU A 192 -0.78 -12.53 13.29
C GLU A 192 -1.26 -11.60 14.43
N GLY A 193 -2.47 -11.87 14.96
CA GLY A 193 -3.09 -11.06 16.01
C GLY A 193 -3.72 -9.74 15.52
N ASN A 194 -3.95 -9.60 14.22
CA ASN A 194 -4.57 -8.42 13.60
C ASN A 194 -5.98 -8.65 13.05
N GLU A 195 -6.64 -9.74 13.44
CA GLU A 195 -7.99 -10.09 13.00
C GLU A 195 -8.97 -8.96 13.35
N GLY A 196 -9.74 -8.50 12.36
CA GLY A 196 -10.67 -7.39 12.52
C GLY A 196 -10.02 -6.00 12.68
N ARG A 197 -8.69 -5.91 12.63
CA ARG A 197 -7.90 -4.69 12.91
C ARG A 197 -7.16 -4.15 11.68
N GLY A 198 -7.26 -4.80 10.52
CA GLY A 198 -6.61 -4.35 9.28
C GLY A 198 -6.84 -2.86 8.98
N ILE A 199 -5.85 -2.18 8.40
CA ILE A 199 -5.97 -0.76 8.05
C ILE A 199 -7.05 -0.56 6.99
N VAL A 200 -7.98 0.34 7.28
CA VAL A 200 -9.10 0.64 6.39
C VAL A 200 -8.65 1.66 5.36
N HIS A 201 -8.58 1.24 4.09
CA HIS A 201 -8.04 2.04 3.01
C HIS A 201 -8.80 1.83 1.69
N ARG A 202 -8.53 2.69 0.71
CA ARG A 202 -9.09 2.60 -0.65
C ARG A 202 -8.19 3.23 -1.69
N SER A 203 -8.45 2.87 -2.95
CA SER A 203 -7.94 3.64 -4.08
C SER A 203 -8.88 4.82 -4.35
N PRO A 204 -8.42 6.07 -4.34
CA PRO A 204 -9.24 7.19 -4.81
C PRO A 204 -9.61 7.06 -6.29
N ALA A 205 -10.63 7.81 -6.71
CA ALA A 205 -11.00 7.95 -8.11
C ALA A 205 -9.88 8.64 -8.90
N VAL A 206 -9.63 8.15 -10.11
CA VAL A 206 -8.76 8.79 -11.10
C VAL A 206 -9.67 9.61 -12.03
N ALA A 207 -9.33 10.88 -12.26
CA ALA A 207 -10.14 11.74 -13.12
C ALA A 207 -10.08 11.24 -14.58
N ALA A 208 -11.12 11.52 -15.36
CA ALA A 208 -11.16 11.13 -16.77
C ALA A 208 -9.95 11.69 -17.52
N GLY A 209 -9.27 10.83 -18.28
CA GLY A 209 -8.05 11.18 -19.02
C GLY A 209 -6.78 11.26 -18.19
N GLN A 210 -6.83 10.93 -16.88
CA GLN A 210 -5.65 10.77 -16.05
C GLN A 210 -5.29 9.31 -15.85
N TYR A 211 -4.02 9.05 -15.61
CA TYR A 211 -3.50 7.73 -15.27
C TYR A 211 -2.74 7.80 -13.95
N ARG A 212 -2.81 6.68 -13.22
CA ARG A 212 -2.02 6.44 -12.01
C ARG A 212 -1.08 5.27 -12.27
N LEU A 213 0.19 5.39 -11.88
CA LEU A 213 1.12 4.26 -11.82
C LEU A 213 1.25 3.80 -10.37
N LEU A 214 0.84 2.56 -10.11
CA LEU A 214 0.78 1.98 -8.77
C LEU A 214 1.68 0.76 -8.69
N LEU A 215 2.51 0.70 -7.65
CA LEU A 215 3.24 -0.50 -7.25
C LEU A 215 2.63 -1.06 -5.95
N THR A 216 2.43 -2.36 -5.92
CA THR A 216 2.19 -3.12 -4.69
C THR A 216 3.14 -4.30 -4.59
N LEU A 217 3.61 -4.59 -3.37
CA LEU A 217 4.32 -5.82 -3.04
C LEU A 217 3.53 -6.57 -1.96
N ASP A 218 3.34 -7.86 -2.18
CA ASP A 218 2.75 -8.81 -1.23
C ASP A 218 3.71 -9.97 -0.98
N MET A 219 3.61 -10.62 0.18
CA MET A 219 4.30 -11.88 0.45
C MET A 219 3.79 -12.96 -0.53
N ALA A 220 4.69 -13.68 -1.21
CA ALA A 220 4.38 -14.64 -2.26
C ALA A 220 5.21 -15.93 -2.15
#